data_AF-A0A6H1NAD2-F1
#
_entry.id   AF-A0A6H1NAD2-F1
#
_cell.length_a   1.000
_cell.length_b   1.000
_cell.length_c   1.000
_cell.angle_alpha   90.00
_cell.angle_beta   90.00
_cell.angle_gamma   90.00
#
_symmetry.space_group_name_H-M   'P 1'
#
loop_
_entity.id
_entity.type
_entity.pdbx_description
1 polymer ?
#
loop_
_entity_poly.entity_id
_entity_poly.type
_entity_poly.pdbx_seq_one_letter_code
_entity_poly.pdbx_strand_id
1 'polypeptide(L)'
;MARTGEFLMALDEGMLAYFREMADEMVSCFGIPRAEAVARINRAYAGQEFGPYPDLMCHELPEYWAYGLYFKPNAGRLPDDDPDKDLSVWEVRPAPPAASPAWTLEA
;
A
#
# COMPACT_ATOMS: atom_id res chain seq x y z
N MET A 1 14.86 2.25 -13.88
CA MET A 1 13.47 2.16 -13.40
C MET A 1 12.57 1.81 -14.58
N ALA A 2 11.56 0.98 -14.35
CA ALA A 2 10.55 0.64 -15.34
C ALA A 2 9.22 0.38 -14.63
N ARG A 3 8.10 0.56 -15.34
CA ARG A 3 6.80 0.08 -14.84
C ARG A 3 6.77 -1.43 -14.85
N THR A 4 6.13 -2.00 -13.84
CA THR A 4 5.88 -3.45 -13.76
C THR A 4 4.45 -3.76 -14.18
N GLY A 5 4.11 -5.05 -14.26
CA GLY A 5 2.70 -5.45 -14.42
C GLY A 5 1.85 -5.17 -13.17
N GLU A 6 2.48 -5.06 -12.00
CA GLU A 6 1.79 -4.84 -10.72
C GLU A 6 1.57 -3.34 -10.44
N PHE A 7 2.63 -2.54 -10.50
CA PHE A 7 2.60 -1.15 -10.04
C PHE A 7 2.64 -0.13 -11.18
N LEU A 8 1.81 0.91 -11.06
CA LEU A 8 1.70 2.00 -12.04
C LEU A 8 2.88 2.99 -12.00
N MET A 9 3.73 2.89 -10.99
CA MET A 9 4.92 3.71 -10.82
C MET A 9 6.12 3.03 -11.49
N ALA A 10 7.05 3.83 -12.01
CA ALA A 10 8.31 3.29 -12.52
C ALA A 10 9.25 3.09 -11.34
N LEU A 11 9.50 1.84 -10.97
CA LEU A 11 10.31 1.47 -9.81
C LEU A 11 11.61 0.82 -10.27
N ASP A 12 12.68 0.95 -9.49
CA ASP A 12 13.83 0.06 -9.60
C ASP A 12 13.59 -1.23 -8.80
N GLU A 13 14.57 -2.13 -8.76
CA GLU A 13 14.39 -3.44 -8.10
C GLU A 13 14.15 -3.30 -6.59
N GLY A 14 14.84 -2.38 -5.92
CA GLY A 14 14.69 -2.17 -4.47
C GLY A 14 13.36 -1.53 -4.12
N MET A 15 12.95 -0.50 -4.85
CA MET A 15 11.63 0.12 -4.66
C MET A 15 10.49 -0.85 -5.02
N LEU A 16 10.68 -1.71 -6.03
CA LEU A 16 9.71 -2.76 -6.33
C LEU A 16 9.56 -3.75 -5.17
N ALA A 17 10.67 -4.19 -4.57
CA ALA A 17 10.62 -5.06 -3.39
C ALA A 17 9.89 -4.38 -2.22
N TYR A 18 10.23 -3.12 -1.93
CA TYR A 18 9.59 -2.32 -0.88
C TYR A 18 8.07 -2.19 -1.09
N PHE A 19 7.62 -1.94 -2.33
CA PHE A 19 6.20 -1.86 -2.67
C PHE A 19 5.47 -3.21 -2.58
N ARG A 20 6.17 -4.32 -2.88
CA ARG A 20 5.61 -5.66 -2.69
C ARG A 20 5.47 -6.02 -1.21
N GLU A 21 6.45 -5.66 -0.38
CA GLU A 21 6.36 -5.82 1.08
C GLU A 21 5.16 -5.06 1.64
N MET A 22 4.90 -3.83 1.19
CA MET A 22 3.69 -3.08 1.58
C MET A 22 2.39 -3.81 1.20
N ALA A 23 2.36 -4.44 0.02
CA ALA A 23 1.20 -5.22 -0.39
C ALA A 23 1.05 -6.50 0.46
N ASP A 24 2.16 -7.16 0.77
CA ASP A 24 2.21 -8.36 1.61
C ASP A 24 1.72 -8.06 3.03
N GLU A 25 2.09 -6.91 3.61
CA GLU A 25 1.58 -6.43 4.90
C GLU A 25 0.06 -6.29 4.91
N MET A 26 -0.53 -5.75 3.84
CA MET A 26 -2.00 -5.64 3.76
C MET A 26 -2.67 -7.01 3.66
N VAL A 27 -2.06 -7.97 2.96
CA VAL A 27 -2.58 -9.33 2.85
C VAL A 27 -2.50 -10.05 4.20
N SER A 28 -1.34 -10.00 4.86
CA SER A 28 -1.08 -10.71 6.12
C SER A 28 -1.87 -10.11 7.29
N CYS A 29 -1.86 -8.78 7.43
CA CYS A 29 -2.44 -8.10 8.58
C CYS A 29 -3.94 -7.82 8.42
N PHE A 30 -4.41 -7.54 7.20
CA PHE A 30 -5.80 -7.09 6.96
C PHE A 30 -6.66 -8.14 6.27
N GLY A 31 -6.06 -9.22 5.75
CA GLY A 31 -6.77 -10.33 5.12
C GLY A 31 -7.40 -9.98 3.77
N ILE A 32 -6.95 -8.91 3.10
CA ILE A 32 -7.44 -8.55 1.77
C ILE A 32 -6.69 -9.29 0.66
N PRO A 33 -7.30 -9.49 -0.52
CA PRO A 33 -6.61 -10.08 -1.67
C PRO A 33 -5.43 -9.22 -2.13
N ARG A 34 -4.37 -9.86 -2.67
CA ARG A 34 -3.21 -9.15 -3.23
C ARG A 34 -3.60 -8.13 -4.30
N ALA A 35 -4.58 -8.46 -5.14
CA ALA A 35 -5.07 -7.54 -6.16
C ALA A 35 -5.62 -6.23 -5.57
N GLU A 36 -6.33 -6.31 -4.44
CA GLU A 36 -6.83 -5.13 -3.74
C GLU A 36 -5.69 -4.34 -3.08
N ALA A 37 -4.74 -5.02 -2.43
CA ALA A 37 -3.57 -4.39 -1.85
C ALA A 37 -2.79 -3.58 -2.90
N VAL A 38 -2.49 -4.19 -4.05
CA VAL A 38 -1.83 -3.52 -5.18
C VAL A 38 -2.68 -2.38 -5.72
N ALA A 39 -4.00 -2.55 -5.84
CA ALA A 39 -4.88 -1.48 -6.30
C ALA A 39 -4.92 -0.28 -5.36
N ARG A 40 -4.86 -0.50 -4.04
CA ARG A 40 -4.77 0.57 -3.03
C ARG A 40 -3.47 1.36 -3.16
N ILE A 41 -2.34 0.68 -3.33
CA ILE A 41 -1.03 1.29 -3.58
C ILE A 41 -1.05 2.10 -4.88
N ASN A 42 -1.54 1.51 -5.97
CA ASN A 42 -1.66 2.18 -7.26
C ASN A 42 -2.54 3.41 -7.18
N ARG A 43 -3.68 3.33 -6.49
CA ARG A 43 -4.59 4.47 -6.32
C ARG A 43 -3.92 5.63 -5.59
N ALA A 44 -3.04 5.35 -4.63
CA ALA A 44 -2.37 6.37 -3.84
C ALA A 44 -1.20 7.03 -4.57
N TYR A 45 -0.41 6.24 -5.29
CA TYR A 45 0.89 6.69 -5.81
C TYR A 45 0.95 6.84 -7.34
N ALA A 46 -0.10 6.47 -8.08
CA ALA A 46 -0.10 6.63 -9.53
C ALA A 46 0.22 8.08 -9.94
N GLY A 47 1.20 8.21 -10.84
CA GLY A 47 1.69 9.50 -11.33
C GLY A 47 2.75 10.17 -10.46
N GLN A 48 3.10 9.58 -9.31
CA GLN A 48 4.25 10.03 -8.51
C GLN A 48 5.55 9.41 -9.05
N GLU A 49 6.64 10.15 -8.90
CA GLU A 49 7.99 9.70 -9.22
C GLU A 49 8.72 9.36 -7.91
N PHE A 50 9.49 8.27 -7.93
CA PHE A 50 10.30 7.83 -6.81
C PHE A 50 11.77 7.78 -7.24
N GLY A 51 12.66 8.19 -6.33
CA GLY A 51 14.10 8.03 -6.49
C GLY A 51 14.53 6.56 -6.45
N PRO A 52 15.82 6.28 -6.75
CA PRO A 52 16.35 4.93 -6.62
C PRO A 52 16.33 4.49 -5.16
N TYR A 53 16.28 3.19 -4.92
CA TYR A 53 16.27 2.65 -3.57
C TYR A 53 17.58 2.97 -2.81
N PRO A 54 17.50 3.42 -1.54
CA PRO A 54 16.28 3.82 -0.82
C PRO A 54 15.84 5.25 -1.22
N ASP A 55 14.54 5.40 -1.49
CA ASP A 55 13.90 6.71 -1.64
C ASP A 55 13.60 7.35 -0.27
N LEU A 56 13.20 8.63 -0.23
CA LEU A 56 12.75 9.30 0.99
C LEU A 56 11.60 8.56 1.68
N MET A 57 10.69 7.94 0.91
CA MET A 57 9.60 7.12 1.45
C MET A 57 10.09 5.95 2.30
N CYS A 58 11.26 5.41 1.99
CA CYS A 58 11.90 4.32 2.73
C CYS A 58 12.44 4.75 4.11
N HIS A 59 12.24 6.01 4.50
CA HIS A 59 12.42 6.44 5.90
C HIS A 59 11.46 5.70 6.85
N GLU A 60 10.25 5.40 6.36
CA GLU A 60 9.25 4.61 7.09
C GLU A 60 9.26 3.16 6.62
N LEU A 61 8.72 2.25 7.45
CA LEU A 61 8.55 0.84 7.08
C LEU A 61 7.37 0.66 6.10
N PRO A 62 7.38 -0.40 5.27
CA PRO A 62 6.24 -0.73 4.41
C PRO A 62 4.92 -0.86 5.20
N GLU A 63 4.98 -1.40 6.42
CA GLU A 63 3.85 -1.55 7.35
C GLU A 63 3.15 -0.19 7.61
N TYR A 64 3.92 0.84 7.98
CA TYR A 64 3.38 2.18 8.24
C TYR A 64 2.49 2.68 7.10
N TRP A 65 2.98 2.54 5.88
CA TRP A 65 2.23 2.93 4.68
C TRP A 65 1.02 2.02 4.43
N ALA A 66 1.16 0.71 4.61
CA ALA A 66 0.05 -0.24 4.46
C ALA A 66 -1.14 0.15 5.36
N TYR A 67 -0.89 0.45 6.64
CA TYR A 67 -1.91 0.96 7.56
C TYR A 67 -2.51 2.29 7.08
N GLY A 68 -1.68 3.23 6.63
CA GLY A 68 -2.12 4.53 6.12
C GLY A 68 -3.02 4.46 4.89
N LEU A 69 -2.77 3.47 4.02
CA LEU A 69 -3.54 3.20 2.81
C LEU A 69 -4.82 2.40 3.06
N TYR A 70 -4.87 1.61 4.14
CA TYR A 70 -6.01 0.77 4.44
C TYR A 70 -7.00 1.42 5.41
N PHE A 71 -6.52 2.02 6.50
CA PHE A 71 -7.37 2.63 7.53
C PHE A 71 -7.43 4.16 7.39
N LYS A 72 -8.55 4.73 7.83
CA LYS A 72 -8.65 6.17 8.03
C LYS A 72 -7.95 6.54 9.34
N PRO A 73 -7.20 7.65 9.38
CA PRO A 73 -6.57 8.10 10.62
C PRO A 73 -7.63 8.51 11.64
N ASN A 74 -7.43 8.13 12.89
CA ASN A 74 -8.25 8.55 14.02
C ASN A 74 -7.44 9.49 14.91
N ALA A 75 -7.87 10.75 15.02
CA ALA A 75 -7.14 11.80 15.74
C ALA A 75 -5.66 11.93 15.32
N GLY A 76 -5.36 11.71 14.03
CA GLY A 76 -4.01 11.78 13.47
C GLY A 76 -3.14 10.55 13.72
N ARG A 77 -3.69 9.50 14.32
CA ARG A 77 -3.01 8.21 14.55
C ARG A 77 -3.49 7.17 13.55
N LEU A 78 -2.58 6.27 13.21
CA LEU A 78 -2.88 5.02 12.52
C LEU A 78 -2.84 3.88 13.55
N PRO A 79 -3.39 2.70 13.21
CA PRO A 79 -3.32 1.57 14.12
C PRO A 79 -1.91 0.99 14.24
N ASP A 80 -0.92 1.41 13.46
CA ASP A 80 0.40 0.75 13.32
C ASP A 80 1.21 0.61 14.63
N ASP A 81 0.89 1.38 15.68
CA ASP A 81 1.69 1.48 16.91
C ASP A 81 1.43 0.38 17.99
N ASP A 82 0.47 -0.52 17.79
CA ASP A 82 0.12 -1.57 18.78
C ASP A 82 -0.11 -2.95 18.12
N PRO A 83 0.60 -4.03 18.50
CA PRO A 83 0.39 -5.37 17.95
C PRO A 83 -0.90 -6.06 18.43
N ASP A 84 -1.48 -5.67 19.57
CA ASP A 84 -2.69 -6.29 20.15
C ASP A 84 -3.96 -5.47 19.89
N LYS A 85 -3.87 -4.47 19.01
CA LYS A 85 -4.98 -3.59 18.63
C LYS A 85 -6.18 -4.35 18.08
N ASP A 86 -7.36 -3.95 18.54
CA ASP A 86 -8.61 -4.36 17.91
C ASP A 86 -8.81 -3.58 16.60
N LEU A 87 -8.42 -4.16 15.46
CA LEU A 87 -8.61 -3.53 14.15
C LEU A 87 -10.09 -3.33 13.79
N SER A 88 -11.02 -4.02 14.44
CA SER A 88 -12.45 -3.94 14.12
C SER A 88 -13.08 -2.59 14.48
N VAL A 89 -12.44 -1.82 15.37
CA VAL A 89 -12.91 -0.47 15.74
C VAL A 89 -12.42 0.62 14.79
N TRP A 90 -11.51 0.29 13.85
CA TRP A 90 -10.94 1.25 12.93
C TRP A 90 -11.72 1.33 11.62
N GLU A 91 -11.97 2.55 11.15
CA GLU A 91 -12.69 2.75 9.91
C GLU A 91 -11.77 2.45 8.71
N VAL A 92 -12.17 1.47 7.89
CA VAL A 92 -11.47 1.09 6.67
C VAL A 92 -11.78 2.07 5.54
N ARG A 93 -10.76 2.46 4.77
CA ARG A 93 -10.94 3.23 3.52
C ARG A 93 -11.60 2.34 2.47
N PRO A 94 -12.56 2.87 1.69
CA PRO A 94 -13.17 2.09 0.61
C PRO A 94 -12.10 1.61 -0.37
N ALA A 95 -12.27 0.40 -0.90
CA ALA A 95 -11.44 -0.11 -1.97
C ALA A 95 -11.52 0.81 -3.21
N PRO A 96 -10.49 0.84 -4.05
CA PRO A 96 -10.56 1.55 -5.33
C PRO A 96 -11.78 1.10 -6.14
N PRO A 97 -12.49 2.00 -6.85
CA PRO A 97 -13.63 1.61 -7.70
C PRO A 97 -13.26 0.50 -8.67
N ALA A 98 -14.12 -0.49 -8.90
CA ALA A 98 -13.79 -1.67 -9.73
C ALA A 98 -13.38 -1.32 -11.17
N ALA A 99 -13.93 -0.24 -11.74
CA ALA A 99 -13.57 0.26 -13.07
C ALA A 99 -12.29 1.14 -13.09
N SER A 100 -11.62 1.30 -11.95
CA SER A 100 -10.41 2.11 -11.82
C SER A 100 -9.22 1.45 -12.52
N PRO A 101 -8.35 2.21 -13.21
CA PRO A 101 -7.10 1.67 -13.76
C PRO A 101 -6.10 1.24 -12.69
N ALA A 102 -6.39 1.47 -11.40
CA ALA A 102 -5.58 1.00 -10.29
C ALA A 102 -5.54 -0.53 -10.17
N TRP A 103 -6.58 -1.22 -10.66
CA TRP A 103 -6.66 -2.67 -10.71
C TRP A 103 -5.84 -3.21 -11.88
N THR A 104 -4.60 -3.59 -11.59
CA THR A 104 -3.62 -4.12 -12.56
C THR A 104 -3.47 -5.64 -12.48
N LEU A 105 -3.97 -6.25 -11.39
CA LEU A 105 -4.01 -7.68 -11.17
C LEU A 105 -5.45 -8.17 -11.19
N GLU A 106 -5.64 -9.40 -11.69
CA GLU A 106 -6.92 -10.11 -11.60
C GLU A 106 -7.24 -10.46 -10.14
N ALA A 107 -8.54 -10.44 -9.80
CA ALA A 107 -9.06 -10.74 -8.46
C ALA A 107 -9.14 -12.25 -8.18
#